data_AF-A0A959BH10-F1
#
_entry.id   AF-A0A959BH10-F1
#
_cell.length_a   1.000
_cell.length_b   1.000
_cell.length_c   1.000
_cell.angle_alpha   90.00
_cell.angle_beta   90.00
_cell.angle_gamma   90.00
#
_symmetry.space_group_name_H-M   'P 1'
#
loop_
_entity.id
_entity.type
_entity.pdbx_description
1 polymer ?
#
loop_
_entity_poly.entity_id
_entity_poly.type
_entity_poly.pdbx_seq_one_letter_code
_entity_poly.pdbx_strand_id
1 'polypeptide(L)'
;MTKQTLTFAFFMVLLALVPACNNSGQEAKDAQEEAQEIMDSAQKEVQNLSEEARETIRQQSESMVQDIGKTQQAISQRILALKAEMEQASGETREKLEKERKKLEEIRDNLNMRTLQLQQNTHENWEELKANVENELNEAKSRLEK
;
A
#
# COMPACT_ATOMS: atom_id res chain seq x y z
N MET A 1 21.71 12.30 -22.82
CA MET A 1 22.68 11.28 -22.37
C MET A 1 23.47 11.85 -21.20
N THR A 2 23.03 11.63 -19.97
CA THR A 2 23.73 12.06 -18.75
C THR A 2 23.41 11.08 -17.63
N LYS A 3 23.98 9.88 -17.72
CA LYS A 3 23.95 8.84 -16.69
C LYS A 3 25.34 8.21 -16.62
N GLN A 4 26.32 8.86 -15.99
CA GLN A 4 27.60 8.17 -15.69
C GLN A 4 28.56 8.84 -14.71
N THR A 5 28.19 9.91 -14.00
CA THR A 5 29.14 10.61 -13.10
C THR A 5 28.80 10.57 -11.62
N LEU A 6 27.75 9.83 -11.20
CA LEU A 6 27.33 9.80 -9.79
C LEU A 6 27.56 8.45 -9.08
N THR A 7 28.40 7.58 -9.63
CA THR A 7 28.65 6.22 -9.09
C THR A 7 30.12 6.02 -8.66
N PHE A 8 30.87 7.09 -8.43
CA PHE A 8 32.30 7.00 -8.10
C PHE A 8 32.69 7.53 -6.71
N ALA A 9 31.73 7.97 -5.89
CA ALA A 9 32.00 8.50 -4.55
C ALA A 9 31.70 7.54 -3.39
N PHE A 10 31.23 6.31 -3.67
CA PHE A 10 30.90 5.32 -2.63
C PHE A 10 31.95 4.22 -2.45
N PHE A 11 33.04 4.24 -3.23
CA PHE A 11 34.10 3.22 -3.20
C PHE A 11 35.48 3.79 -2.78
N MET A 12 35.51 4.88 -2.01
CA MET A 12 36.76 5.52 -1.57
C MET A 12 36.79 5.80 -0.07
N VAL A 13 36.13 4.95 0.74
CA VAL A 13 36.19 5.01 2.21
C VAL A 13 36.68 3.68 2.84
N LEU A 14 37.03 2.67 2.04
CA LEU A 14 37.41 1.33 2.52
C LEU A 14 38.93 1.05 2.59
N LEU A 15 39.80 2.06 2.46
CA LEU A 15 41.26 1.84 2.30
C LEU A 15 42.16 2.64 3.26
N ALA A 16 41.72 2.89 4.50
CA ALA A 16 42.55 3.51 5.54
C ALA A 16 42.64 2.72 6.85
N LEU A 17 42.49 1.39 6.82
CA LEU A 17 42.72 0.53 7.98
C LEU A 17 43.96 -0.35 7.78
N VAL A 18 45.14 0.28 7.85
CA VAL A 18 46.35 -0.42 8.29
C VAL A 18 47.13 0.49 9.23
N PRO A 19 47.03 0.34 10.56
CA PRO A 19 48.07 0.74 11.45
C PRO A 19 48.99 -0.45 11.74
N ALA A 20 50.28 -0.19 11.58
CA ALA A 20 51.38 -1.05 11.93
C ALA A 20 51.29 -1.51 13.41
N CYS A 21 51.71 -2.75 13.63
CA CYS A 21 51.85 -3.38 14.94
C CYS A 21 52.81 -2.60 15.85
N ASN A 22 52.29 -2.02 16.93
CA ASN A 22 52.92 -2.05 18.26
C ASN A 22 51.90 -1.53 19.29
N ASN A 23 51.57 -2.34 20.31
CA ASN A 23 50.60 -2.09 21.40
C ASN A 23 49.11 -2.45 21.15
N SER A 24 48.83 -3.25 20.12
CA SER A 24 47.54 -3.39 19.41
C SER A 24 46.46 -4.31 20.01
N GLY A 25 46.43 -4.56 21.32
CA GLY A 25 45.49 -5.52 21.94
C GLY A 25 44.22 -4.92 22.53
N GLN A 26 44.27 -3.65 22.92
CA GLN A 26 43.21 -2.98 23.68
C GLN A 26 42.41 -2.01 22.79
N GLU A 27 43.09 -1.19 21.98
CA GLU A 27 42.45 -0.32 20.97
C GLU A 27 41.68 -1.11 19.89
N ALA A 28 42.10 -2.33 19.57
CA ALA A 28 41.39 -3.21 18.63
C ALA A 28 40.11 -3.81 19.22
N LYS A 29 40.04 -3.99 20.56
CA LYS A 29 38.84 -4.45 21.25
C LYS A 29 37.85 -3.32 21.44
N ASP A 30 38.34 -2.14 21.84
CA ASP A 30 37.51 -0.95 22.03
C ASP A 30 36.89 -0.50 20.69
N ALA A 31 37.66 -0.52 19.59
CA ALA A 31 37.14 -0.23 18.25
C ALA A 31 36.15 -1.29 17.74
N GLN A 32 36.27 -2.55 18.18
CA GLN A 32 35.34 -3.62 17.83
C GLN A 32 34.03 -3.51 18.64
N GLU A 33 34.11 -3.11 19.91
CA GLU A 33 32.96 -2.91 20.79
C GLU A 33 32.14 -1.68 20.36
N GLU A 34 32.79 -0.56 20.02
CA GLU A 34 32.13 0.61 19.43
C GLU A 34 31.48 0.29 18.08
N ALA A 35 32.14 -0.48 17.21
CA ALA A 35 31.56 -0.91 15.94
C ALA A 35 30.34 -1.81 16.15
N GLN A 36 30.36 -2.69 17.16
CA GLN A 36 29.23 -3.55 17.50
C GLN A 36 28.05 -2.74 18.05
N GLU A 37 28.28 -1.75 18.92
CA GLU A 37 27.22 -0.86 19.42
C GLU A 37 26.61 0.01 18.31
N ILE A 38 27.41 0.48 17.35
CA ILE A 38 26.92 1.21 16.17
C ILE A 38 26.08 0.28 15.28
N MET A 39 26.50 -0.97 15.08
CA MET A 39 25.73 -1.94 14.31
C MET A 39 24.42 -2.31 15.00
N ASP A 40 24.43 -2.52 16.32
CA ASP A 40 23.25 -2.87 17.10
C ASP A 40 22.25 -1.71 17.17
N SER A 41 22.74 -0.47 17.28
CA SER A 41 21.89 0.73 17.26
C SER A 41 21.31 0.98 15.86
N ALA A 42 22.10 0.88 14.80
CA ALA A 42 21.62 0.96 13.42
C ALA A 42 20.59 -0.15 13.11
N GLN A 43 20.81 -1.37 13.60
CA GLN A 43 19.86 -2.47 13.45
C GLN A 43 18.53 -2.17 14.16
N LYS A 44 18.57 -1.65 15.39
CA LYS A 44 17.36 -1.24 16.13
C LYS A 44 16.62 -0.11 15.43
N GLU A 45 17.32 0.90 14.91
CA GLU A 45 16.71 1.98 14.15
C GLU A 45 16.02 1.47 12.89
N VAL A 46 16.68 0.59 12.13
CA VAL A 46 16.09 -0.06 10.95
C VAL A 46 14.88 -0.91 11.32
N GLN A 47 14.93 -1.64 12.44
CA GLN A 47 13.80 -2.42 12.94
C GLN A 47 12.61 -1.52 13.32
N ASN A 48 12.85 -0.45 14.08
CA ASN A 48 11.82 0.51 14.48
C ASN A 48 11.17 1.18 13.26
N LEU A 49 11.97 1.63 12.29
CA LEU A 49 11.46 2.20 11.03
C LEU A 49 10.62 1.19 10.25
N SER A 50 11.00 -0.10 10.28
CA SER A 50 10.22 -1.17 9.64
C SER A 50 8.89 -1.41 10.35
N GLU A 51 8.86 -1.37 11.69
CA GLU A 51 7.65 -1.52 12.49
C GLU A 51 6.68 -0.35 12.31
N GLU A 52 7.18 0.89 12.30
CA GLU A 52 6.36 2.08 12.05
C GLU A 52 5.74 2.08 10.65
N ALA A 53 6.50 1.68 9.63
CA ALA A 53 5.99 1.53 8.27
C ALA A 53 4.89 0.46 8.19
N ARG A 54 5.09 -0.68 8.87
CA ARG A 54 4.08 -1.75 8.96
C ARG A 54 2.80 -1.31 9.61
N GLU A 55 2.91 -0.59 10.72
CA GLU A 55 1.77 -0.08 11.44
C GLU A 55 1.00 0.94 10.61
N THR A 56 1.71 1.82 9.89
CA THR A 56 1.08 2.79 8.97
C THR A 56 0.29 2.10 7.87
N ILE A 57 0.88 1.09 7.22
CA ILE A 57 0.21 0.32 6.17
C ILE A 57 -1.01 -0.43 6.73
N ARG A 58 -0.90 -1.00 7.93
CA ARG A 58 -2.03 -1.66 8.61
C ARG A 58 -3.18 -0.69 8.84
N GLN A 59 -2.91 0.48 9.40
CA GLN A 59 -3.93 1.51 9.66
C GLN A 59 -4.61 2.00 8.37
N GLN A 60 -3.82 2.24 7.32
CA GLN A 60 -4.38 2.62 6.02
C GLN A 60 -5.25 1.50 5.43
N SER A 61 -4.80 0.25 5.48
CA SER A 61 -5.58 -0.92 5.02
C SER A 61 -6.91 -1.04 5.76
N GLU A 62 -6.90 -0.89 7.08
CA GLU A 62 -8.12 -0.91 7.90
C GLU A 62 -9.10 0.21 7.53
N SER A 63 -8.58 1.43 7.34
CA SER A 63 -9.41 2.56 6.88
C SER A 63 -10.02 2.28 5.51
N MET A 64 -9.25 1.71 4.58
CA MET A 64 -9.74 1.38 3.23
C MET A 64 -10.79 0.28 3.28
N VAL A 65 -10.62 -0.76 4.10
CA VAL A 65 -11.64 -1.81 4.29
C VAL A 65 -12.94 -1.23 4.83
N GLN A 66 -12.87 -0.28 5.77
CA GLN A 66 -14.07 0.40 6.28
C GLN A 66 -14.79 1.20 5.19
N ASP A 67 -14.05 1.95 4.37
CA ASP A 67 -14.63 2.76 3.29
C ASP A 67 -15.18 1.90 2.14
N ILE A 68 -14.54 0.77 1.84
CA ILE A 68 -15.09 -0.24 0.95
C ILE A 68 -16.42 -0.76 1.50
N GLY A 69 -16.49 -1.12 2.79
CA GLY A 69 -17.71 -1.62 3.40
C GLY A 69 -18.88 -0.64 3.29
N LYS A 70 -18.65 0.65 3.57
CA LYS A 70 -19.67 1.71 3.40
C LYS A 70 -20.13 1.82 1.95
N THR A 71 -19.18 1.82 1.01
CA THR A 71 -19.46 1.90 -0.43
C THR A 71 -20.26 0.70 -0.92
N GLN A 72 -19.91 -0.52 -0.51
CA GLN A 72 -20.63 -1.74 -0.87
C GLN A 72 -22.08 -1.73 -0.34
N GLN A 73 -22.30 -1.19 0.85
CA GLN A 73 -23.65 -1.01 1.40
C GLN A 73 -24.46 -0.02 0.54
N ALA A 74 -23.88 1.12 0.17
CA ALA A 74 -24.52 2.11 -0.68
C ALA A 74 -24.83 1.57 -2.08
N ILE A 75 -23.89 0.84 -2.70
CA ILE A 75 -24.11 0.13 -3.96
C ILE A 75 -25.27 -0.85 -3.84
N SER A 76 -25.33 -1.65 -2.76
CA SER A 76 -26.39 -2.62 -2.56
C SER A 76 -27.77 -1.95 -2.46
N GLN A 77 -27.86 -0.82 -1.76
CA GLN A 77 -29.08 -0.01 -1.69
C GLN A 77 -29.48 0.55 -3.06
N ARG A 78 -28.52 1.08 -3.84
CA ARG A 78 -28.79 1.60 -5.19
C ARG A 78 -29.25 0.50 -6.14
N ILE A 79 -28.65 -0.69 -6.08
CA ILE A 79 -29.09 -1.86 -6.87
C ILE A 79 -30.55 -2.22 -6.55
N LEU A 80 -30.95 -2.20 -5.27
CA LEU A 80 -32.35 -2.44 -4.88
C LEU A 80 -33.28 -1.37 -5.43
N ALA A 81 -32.89 -0.09 -5.36
CA ALA A 81 -33.67 1.01 -5.94
C ALA A 81 -33.81 0.87 -7.47
N LEU A 82 -32.72 0.56 -8.18
CA LEU A 82 -32.73 0.34 -9.63
C LEU A 82 -33.65 -0.83 -10.01
N LYS A 83 -33.68 -1.92 -9.23
CA LYS A 83 -34.61 -3.03 -9.45
C LYS A 83 -36.07 -2.58 -9.35
N ALA A 84 -36.40 -1.77 -8.35
CA ALA A 84 -37.74 -1.21 -8.20
C ALA A 84 -38.11 -0.24 -9.33
N GLU A 85 -37.19 0.65 -9.74
CA GLU A 85 -37.36 1.54 -10.89
C GLU A 85 -37.59 0.75 -12.19
N MET A 86 -36.85 -0.36 -12.37
CA MET A 86 -37.00 -1.23 -13.52
C MET A 86 -38.37 -1.90 -13.61
N GLU A 87 -39.02 -2.23 -12.50
CA GLU A 87 -40.36 -2.83 -12.50
C GLU A 87 -41.40 -1.92 -13.15
N GLN A 88 -41.21 -0.60 -13.03
CA GLN A 88 -42.10 0.42 -13.60
C GLN A 88 -41.63 0.90 -14.98
N ALA A 89 -40.36 0.69 -15.31
CA ALA A 89 -39.78 1.09 -16.59
C ALA A 89 -39.98 0.04 -17.69
N SER A 90 -40.06 0.51 -18.93
CA SER A 90 -40.12 -0.32 -20.14
C SER A 90 -39.19 0.19 -21.22
N GLY A 91 -38.90 -0.65 -22.22
CA GLY A 91 -38.11 -0.27 -23.39
C GLY A 91 -36.71 0.24 -23.02
N GLU A 92 -36.28 1.33 -23.66
CA GLU A 92 -34.94 1.89 -23.52
C GLU A 92 -34.60 2.29 -22.08
N THR A 93 -35.56 2.82 -21.32
CA THR A 93 -35.35 3.20 -19.91
C THR A 93 -34.98 1.98 -19.07
N ARG A 94 -35.69 0.87 -19.24
CA ARG A 94 -35.40 -0.37 -18.51
C ARG A 94 -34.02 -0.91 -18.88
N GLU A 95 -33.62 -0.81 -20.14
CA GLU A 95 -32.30 -1.25 -20.59
C GLU A 95 -31.17 -0.40 -19.97
N LYS A 96 -31.36 0.92 -19.87
CA LYS A 96 -30.40 1.83 -19.20
C LYS A 96 -30.24 1.51 -17.72
N LEU A 97 -31.35 1.30 -17.02
CA LEU A 97 -31.34 0.92 -15.60
C LEU A 97 -30.65 -0.44 -15.38
N GLU A 98 -30.91 -1.42 -16.25
CA GLU A 98 -30.28 -2.73 -16.18
C GLU A 98 -28.76 -2.64 -16.41
N LYS A 99 -28.31 -1.79 -17.34
CA LYS A 99 -26.88 -1.55 -17.57
C LYS A 99 -26.22 -0.91 -16.35
N GLU A 100 -26.87 0.05 -15.70
CA GLU A 100 -26.32 0.68 -14.49
C GLU A 100 -26.28 -0.31 -13.32
N ARG A 101 -27.33 -1.12 -13.14
CA ARG A 101 -27.37 -2.18 -12.13
C ARG A 101 -26.19 -3.14 -12.29
N LYS A 102 -25.94 -3.64 -13.51
CA LYS A 102 -24.83 -4.56 -13.79
C LYS A 102 -23.47 -3.96 -13.48
N LYS A 103 -23.24 -2.69 -13.86
CA LYS A 103 -21.98 -1.99 -13.57
C LYS A 103 -21.75 -1.83 -12.06
N LEU A 104 -22.81 -1.50 -11.32
CA LEU A 104 -22.73 -1.44 -9.86
C LEU A 104 -22.44 -2.81 -9.24
N GLU A 105 -23.00 -3.89 -9.78
CA GLU A 105 -22.67 -5.26 -9.35
C GLU A 105 -21.21 -5.62 -9.60
N GLU A 106 -20.68 -5.32 -10.80
CA GLU A 106 -19.26 -5.51 -11.14
C GLU A 106 -18.34 -4.74 -10.19
N ILE A 107 -18.64 -3.47 -9.90
CA ILE A 107 -17.84 -2.66 -8.97
C ILE A 107 -17.88 -3.24 -7.56
N ARG A 108 -19.05 -3.65 -7.07
CA ARG A 108 -19.18 -4.26 -5.74
C ARG A 108 -18.34 -5.53 -5.63
N ASP A 109 -18.36 -6.36 -6.66
CA ASP A 109 -17.66 -7.64 -6.69
C ASP A 109 -16.12 -7.41 -6.77
N ASN A 110 -15.67 -6.42 -7.55
CA ASN A 110 -14.26 -5.99 -7.57
C ASN A 110 -13.81 -5.50 -6.19
N LEU A 111 -14.58 -4.61 -5.55
CA LEU A 111 -14.30 -4.12 -4.20
C LEU A 111 -14.22 -5.25 -3.16
N ASN A 112 -15.03 -6.31 -3.33
CA ASN A 112 -14.97 -7.49 -2.47
C ASN A 112 -13.64 -8.24 -2.67
N MET A 113 -13.21 -8.44 -3.92
CA MET A 113 -11.89 -9.02 -4.19
C MET A 113 -10.76 -8.16 -3.62
N ARG A 114 -10.85 -6.83 -3.74
CA ARG A 114 -9.83 -5.92 -3.18
C ARG A 114 -9.77 -5.95 -1.66
N THR A 115 -10.91 -6.10 -0.99
CA THR A 115 -10.96 -6.25 0.47
C THR A 115 -10.18 -7.50 0.92
N LEU A 116 -10.35 -8.62 0.21
CA LEU A 116 -9.59 -9.84 0.49
C LEU A 116 -8.09 -9.64 0.23
N GLN A 117 -7.74 -8.91 -0.84
CA GLN A 117 -6.34 -8.57 -1.13
C GLN A 117 -5.74 -7.68 -0.03
N LEU A 118 -6.46 -6.65 0.44
CA LEU A 118 -6.02 -5.76 1.53
C LEU A 118 -5.74 -6.51 2.83
N GLN A 119 -6.52 -7.56 3.12
CA GLN A 119 -6.34 -8.43 4.29
C GLN A 119 -5.15 -9.38 4.16
N GLN A 120 -4.77 -9.75 2.92
CA GLN A 120 -3.71 -10.72 2.64
C GLN A 120 -2.36 -10.08 2.31
N ASN A 121 -2.33 -8.81 1.90
CA ASN A 121 -1.15 -8.24 1.27
C ASN A 121 -0.06 -7.84 2.28
N THR A 122 1.15 -8.34 2.03
CA THR A 122 2.37 -8.05 2.78
C THR A 122 3.25 -7.08 1.99
N HIS A 123 2.93 -5.78 2.05
CA HIS A 123 3.78 -4.62 1.68
C HIS A 123 4.26 -4.46 0.23
N GLU A 124 4.71 -5.52 -0.46
CA GLU A 124 5.45 -5.43 -1.73
C GLU A 124 4.65 -4.80 -2.88
N ASN A 125 3.31 -4.78 -2.81
CA ASN A 125 2.45 -4.16 -3.81
C ASN A 125 1.43 -3.18 -3.19
N TRP A 126 1.77 -2.56 -2.06
CA TRP A 126 0.84 -1.70 -1.32
C TRP A 126 0.32 -0.53 -2.15
N GLU A 127 1.21 0.23 -2.80
CA GLU A 127 0.82 1.42 -3.56
C GLU A 127 -0.06 1.11 -4.78
N GLU A 128 0.22 0.01 -5.49
CA GLU A 128 -0.61 -0.43 -6.61
C GLU A 128 -2.00 -0.89 -6.12
N LEU A 129 -2.05 -1.67 -5.05
CA LEU A 129 -3.31 -2.11 -4.47
C LEU A 129 -4.15 -0.91 -3.99
N LYS A 130 -3.51 0.05 -3.31
CA LYS A 130 -4.14 1.28 -2.85
C LYS A 130 -4.74 2.06 -4.02
N ALA A 131 -3.96 2.30 -5.06
CA ALA A 131 -4.43 3.03 -6.24
C ALA A 131 -5.62 2.34 -6.92
N ASN A 132 -5.58 1.00 -7.03
CA ASN A 132 -6.68 0.23 -7.61
C ASN A 132 -7.96 0.35 -6.79
N VAL A 133 -7.88 0.26 -5.46
CA VAL A 133 -9.04 0.45 -4.57
C VAL A 133 -9.57 1.87 -4.66
N GLU A 134 -8.71 2.88 -4.64
CA GLU A 134 -9.13 4.28 -4.74
C GLU A 134 -9.85 4.55 -6.06
N ASN A 135 -9.38 3.98 -7.17
CA ASN A 135 -10.05 4.09 -8.47
C ASN A 135 -11.44 3.44 -8.46
N GLU A 136 -11.57 2.23 -7.91
CA GLU A 136 -12.86 1.53 -7.81
C GLU A 136 -13.85 2.28 -6.90
N LEU A 137 -13.37 2.83 -5.77
CA LEU A 137 -14.17 3.67 -4.87
C LEU A 137 -14.63 4.96 -5.56
N ASN A 138 -13.76 5.61 -6.33
CA ASN A 138 -14.10 6.83 -7.05
C ASN A 138 -15.12 6.55 -8.18
N GLU A 139 -14.99 5.44 -8.89
CA GLU A 139 -15.99 5.02 -9.87
C GLU A 139 -17.34 4.77 -9.19
N ALA A 140 -17.35 4.05 -8.07
CA ALA A 140 -18.56 3.80 -7.29
C ALA A 140 -19.26 5.10 -6.89
N LYS A 141 -18.52 6.05 -6.31
CA LYS A 141 -19.05 7.37 -5.89
C LYS A 141 -19.67 8.11 -7.07
N SER A 142 -18.96 8.21 -8.19
CA SER A 142 -19.46 8.89 -9.40
C SER A 142 -20.76 8.30 -9.94
N ARG A 143 -21.00 6.99 -9.73
CA ARG A 143 -22.24 6.31 -10.14
C ARG A 143 -23.36 6.48 -9.12
N LEU A 144 -23.03 6.49 -7.84
CA LEU A 144 -24.00 6.68 -6.76
C LEU A 144 -24.54 8.11 -6.70
N GLU A 145 -23.78 9.09 -7.16
CA GLU A 145 -24.19 10.50 -7.23
C GLU A 145 -25.11 10.84 -8.44
N LYS A 146 -25.41 9.87 -9.30
CA LYS A 146 -26.32 10.02 -10.46
C LYS A 146 -27.77 9.68 -10.13
#